data_AF-A0AAD7RDC2-F1
#
_entry.id   AF-A0AAD7RDC2-F1
#
_cell.length_a   1.000
_cell.length_b   1.000
_cell.length_c   1.000
_cell.angle_alpha   90.00
_cell.angle_beta   90.00
_cell.angle_gamma   90.00
#
_symmetry.space_group_name_H-M   'P 1'
#
loop_
_entity.id
_entity.type
_entity.pdbx_description
1 polymer ?
#
loop_
_entity_poly.entity_id
_entity_poly.type
_entity_poly.pdbx_seq_one_letter_code
_entity_poly.pdbx_strand_id
1 'polypeptide(L)'
;MAGCTISPLAFTMAMEVIIRASKWVVGGERLQSGQRLPPIRAYMDDMTTLTSTIACTKHLLGKLQANITWARMKFKPSKSRSISIVKGKLVDQRFYIKDTPIPLVSELPVKSLGRWYNASLKDSDQCDQLREETIKGLVSIDKTLLPGKLKLWCLQFGLLPRLMWPLTVYEIPMTKVEKLERTVSSYIKKWLGLPRCLSNIGLYGHGALELPVSSLTEEYKCTKVRLNMILTESQDGMIQAAAPRLATGRKWMPSEAVQQAKSALRHGDIVGQVQHGRGGFGLGASRPTWHKATSTQRRKLVVSQVRHQEEADRCAKAVSQSKQGQWTSWENLEHRKLTWKDLWEMEGRQISFIIRATYDVVPTPKNLHQWLGEDPSCALCQTLQH
;
A
#
# COMPACT_ATOMS: atom_id res chain seq x y z
N MET A 1 -25.10 4.76 24.25
CA MET A 1 -23.83 5.42 24.65
C MET A 1 -22.68 4.78 23.87
N ALA A 2 -22.36 5.31 22.71
CA ALA A 2 -21.09 5.05 22.04
C ALA A 2 -20.30 6.36 22.07
N GLY A 3 -19.02 6.33 22.47
CA GLY A 3 -18.16 7.52 22.50
C GLY A 3 -17.43 7.83 23.81
N CYS A 4 -17.66 7.06 24.89
CA CYS A 4 -16.82 7.19 26.10
C CYS A 4 -15.42 6.58 25.85
N THR A 5 -14.37 7.27 26.27
CA THR A 5 -12.97 6.89 26.05
C THR A 5 -12.58 5.61 26.80
N ILE A 6 -13.24 5.31 27.93
CA ILE A 6 -12.97 4.12 28.74
C ILE A 6 -13.69 2.87 28.18
N SER A 7 -14.80 3.05 27.46
CA SER A 7 -15.64 1.94 27.02
C SER A 7 -14.90 0.87 26.19
N PRO A 8 -14.01 1.20 25.22
CA PRO A 8 -13.27 0.19 24.48
C PRO A 8 -12.33 -0.65 25.37
N LEU A 9 -11.70 -0.01 26.36
CA LEU A 9 -10.80 -0.70 27.29
C LEU A 9 -11.59 -1.64 28.20
N ALA A 10 -12.68 -1.14 28.82
CA ALA A 10 -13.55 -1.95 29.65
C ALA A 10 -14.14 -3.14 28.89
N PHE A 11 -14.57 -2.92 27.65
CA PHE A 11 -15.05 -3.97 26.77
C PHE A 11 -13.96 -5.02 26.48
N THR A 12 -12.75 -4.58 26.15
CA THR A 12 -11.62 -5.49 25.87
C THR A 12 -11.26 -6.33 27.09
N MET A 13 -11.23 -5.72 28.28
CA MET A 13 -10.97 -6.44 29.53
C MET A 13 -12.05 -7.50 29.82
N ALA A 14 -13.33 -7.14 29.68
CA ALA A 14 -14.44 -8.07 29.89
C ALA A 14 -14.42 -9.23 28.87
N MET A 15 -14.17 -8.91 27.59
CA MET A 15 -14.06 -9.92 26.54
C MET A 15 -12.87 -10.86 26.74
N GLU A 16 -11.73 -10.36 27.20
CA GLU A 16 -10.53 -11.17 27.44
C GLU A 16 -10.78 -12.24 28.53
N VAL A 17 -11.56 -11.93 29.58
CA VAL A 17 -11.96 -12.91 30.60
C VAL A 17 -12.76 -14.06 29.97
N ILE A 18 -13.74 -13.72 29.12
CA ILE A 18 -14.59 -14.70 28.43
C ILE A 18 -13.77 -15.56 27.46
N ILE A 19 -12.87 -14.92 26.72
CA ILE A 19 -11.99 -15.59 25.77
C ILE A 19 -11.07 -16.56 26.51
N ARG A 20 -10.42 -16.15 27.60
CA ARG A 20 -9.57 -17.01 28.41
C ARG A 20 -10.34 -18.21 28.95
N ALA A 21 -11.51 -17.99 29.55
CA ALA A 21 -12.36 -19.06 30.09
C ALA A 21 -12.84 -20.06 29.02
N SER A 22 -12.85 -19.65 27.75
CA SER A 22 -13.26 -20.50 26.62
C SER A 22 -12.08 -21.21 25.94
N LYS A 23 -10.87 -20.64 25.99
CA LYS A 23 -9.69 -21.17 25.27
C LYS A 23 -9.20 -22.53 25.83
N TRP A 24 -9.39 -22.81 27.11
CA TRP A 24 -8.85 -24.03 27.76
C TRP A 24 -9.46 -25.35 27.28
N VAL A 25 -10.60 -25.30 26.59
CA VAL A 25 -11.33 -26.52 26.21
C VAL A 25 -10.79 -27.19 24.94
N VAL A 26 -9.96 -26.50 24.16
CA VAL A 26 -9.37 -27.02 22.92
C VAL A 26 -7.97 -26.46 22.70
N GLY A 27 -7.10 -27.26 22.08
CA GLY A 27 -5.70 -26.88 21.85
C GLY A 27 -5.48 -25.88 20.71
N GLY A 28 -6.47 -25.61 19.86
CA GLY A 28 -6.28 -24.81 18.63
C GLY A 28 -5.62 -25.60 17.49
N GLU A 29 -5.08 -24.89 16.50
CA GLU A 29 -4.58 -25.47 15.24
C GLU A 29 -3.06 -25.56 15.20
N ARG A 30 -2.51 -26.70 14.76
CA ARG A 30 -1.05 -26.88 14.67
C ARG A 30 -0.55 -26.55 13.27
N LEU A 31 0.41 -25.65 13.18
CA LEU A 31 1.07 -25.28 11.94
C LEU A 31 2.13 -26.31 11.54
N GLN A 32 2.53 -26.28 10.26
CA GLN A 32 3.64 -27.11 9.74
C GLN A 32 4.97 -26.83 10.47
N SER A 33 5.18 -25.60 10.96
CA SER A 33 6.33 -25.22 11.78
C SER A 33 6.33 -25.85 13.18
N GLY A 34 5.29 -26.62 13.53
CA GLY A 34 5.13 -27.27 14.83
C GLY A 34 4.46 -26.40 15.88
N GLN A 35 4.42 -25.07 15.69
CA GLN A 35 3.72 -24.14 16.59
C GLN A 35 2.20 -24.28 16.53
N ARG A 36 1.53 -23.84 17.59
CA ARG A 36 0.08 -23.96 17.75
C ARG A 36 -0.58 -22.59 17.80
N LEU A 37 -1.49 -22.34 16.86
CA LEU A 37 -2.33 -21.15 16.85
C LEU A 37 -3.42 -21.26 17.93
N PRO A 38 -3.71 -20.16 18.65
CA PRO A 38 -4.75 -20.17 19.66
C PRO A 38 -6.13 -20.41 19.02
N PRO A 39 -7.03 -21.13 19.70
CA PRO A 39 -8.33 -21.50 19.15
C PRO A 39 -9.28 -20.32 18.95
N ILE A 40 -9.05 -19.21 19.66
CA ILE A 40 -9.84 -17.98 19.58
C ILE A 40 -8.92 -16.80 19.35
N ARG A 41 -9.21 -16.04 18.30
CA ARG A 41 -8.64 -14.72 18.00
C ARG A 41 -9.78 -13.71 17.99
N ALA A 42 -9.60 -12.55 18.60
CA ALA A 42 -10.66 -11.55 18.71
C ALA A 42 -10.13 -10.16 18.43
N TYR A 43 -10.97 -9.35 17.80
CA TYR A 43 -10.79 -7.91 17.68
C TYR A 43 -12.11 -7.25 18.05
N MET A 44 -12.19 -6.67 19.24
CA MET A 44 -13.46 -6.23 19.82
C MET A 44 -14.49 -7.37 19.81
N ASP A 45 -15.67 -7.17 19.22
CA ASP A 45 -16.76 -8.15 19.14
C ASP A 45 -16.55 -9.21 18.06
N ASP A 46 -15.67 -8.94 17.09
CA ASP A 46 -15.34 -9.88 16.02
C ASP A 46 -14.42 -10.99 16.55
N MET A 47 -14.99 -12.19 16.70
CA MET A 47 -14.26 -13.40 17.12
C MET A 47 -14.10 -14.37 15.95
N THR A 48 -12.87 -14.84 15.75
CA THR A 48 -12.51 -15.90 14.81
C THR A 48 -12.07 -17.13 15.60
N THR A 49 -12.77 -18.24 15.40
CA THR A 49 -12.41 -19.54 15.96
C THR A 49 -11.68 -20.38 14.93
N LEU A 50 -10.63 -21.09 15.34
CA LEU A 50 -9.85 -21.98 14.47
C LEU A 50 -9.51 -23.26 15.23
N THR A 51 -9.98 -24.40 14.74
CA THR A 51 -9.67 -25.71 15.35
C THR A 51 -9.49 -26.77 14.28
N SER A 52 -8.88 -27.90 14.67
CA SER A 52 -8.50 -28.98 13.76
C SER A 52 -9.63 -29.95 13.41
N THR A 53 -10.64 -30.06 14.26
CA THR A 53 -11.72 -31.04 14.08
C THR A 53 -13.10 -30.44 14.32
N ILE A 54 -14.10 -31.07 13.72
CA ILE A 54 -15.52 -30.70 13.89
C ILE A 54 -15.93 -30.83 15.36
N ALA A 55 -15.48 -31.89 16.04
CA ALA A 55 -15.77 -32.11 17.45
C ALA A 55 -15.19 -30.99 18.34
N CYS A 56 -13.93 -30.61 18.11
CA CYS A 56 -13.31 -29.49 18.82
C CYS A 56 -14.06 -28.18 18.56
N THR A 57 -14.47 -27.91 17.32
CA THR A 57 -15.24 -26.69 16.99
C THR A 57 -16.58 -26.67 17.73
N LYS A 58 -17.33 -27.77 17.72
CA LYS A 58 -18.61 -27.88 18.44
C LYS A 58 -18.43 -27.67 19.95
N HIS A 59 -17.41 -28.28 20.53
CA HIS A 59 -17.10 -28.14 21.95
C HIS A 59 -16.72 -26.70 22.33
N LEU A 60 -15.86 -26.06 21.53
CA LEU A 60 -15.46 -24.67 21.71
C LEU A 60 -16.66 -23.71 21.59
N LEU A 61 -17.51 -23.89 20.57
CA LEU A 61 -18.71 -23.07 20.38
C LEU A 61 -19.70 -23.23 21.54
N GLY A 62 -19.88 -24.46 22.04
CA GLY A 62 -20.71 -24.72 23.23
C GLY A 62 -20.19 -23.97 24.47
N LYS A 63 -18.88 -24.03 24.73
CA LYS A 63 -18.27 -23.32 25.86
C LYS A 63 -18.35 -21.80 25.69
N LEU A 64 -18.05 -21.28 24.51
CA LEU A 64 -18.19 -19.86 24.18
C LEU A 64 -19.63 -19.38 24.40
N GLN A 65 -20.61 -20.15 23.94
CA GLN A 65 -22.02 -19.82 24.12
C GLN A 65 -22.42 -19.77 25.59
N ALA A 66 -21.96 -20.72 26.42
CA ALA A 66 -22.22 -20.73 27.85
C ALA A 66 -21.64 -19.48 28.52
N ASN A 67 -20.36 -19.17 28.26
CA ASN A 67 -19.68 -18.02 28.86
C ASN A 67 -20.27 -16.67 28.41
N ILE A 68 -20.63 -16.54 27.12
CA ILE A 68 -21.27 -15.34 26.57
C ILE A 68 -22.68 -15.14 27.16
N THR A 69 -23.43 -16.24 27.35
CA THR A 69 -24.75 -16.17 28.01
C THR A 69 -24.61 -15.79 29.49
N TRP A 70 -23.62 -16.34 30.19
CA TRP A 70 -23.30 -15.97 31.57
C TRP A 70 -22.99 -14.48 31.69
N ALA A 71 -22.23 -13.93 30.74
CA ALA A 71 -21.95 -12.50 30.64
C ALA A 71 -23.15 -11.65 30.13
N ARG A 72 -24.35 -12.22 30.01
CA ARG A 72 -25.57 -11.59 29.52
C ARG A 72 -25.45 -11.00 28.10
N MET A 73 -24.59 -11.60 27.28
CA MET A 73 -24.41 -11.25 25.88
C MET A 73 -24.99 -12.34 24.95
N LYS A 74 -25.09 -12.03 23.65
CA LYS A 74 -25.62 -12.94 22.65
C LYS A 74 -24.84 -12.82 21.34
N PHE A 75 -24.47 -13.96 20.77
CA PHE A 75 -24.00 -14.00 19.38
C PHE A 75 -25.15 -13.74 18.41
N LYS A 76 -24.82 -13.16 17.24
CA LYS A 76 -25.78 -12.99 16.14
C LYS A 76 -25.42 -13.96 15.01
N PRO A 77 -26.07 -15.15 14.92
CA PRO A 77 -25.71 -16.18 13.94
C PRO A 77 -25.76 -15.68 12.50
N SER A 78 -26.69 -14.76 12.19
CA SER A 78 -26.79 -14.15 10.85
C SER A 78 -25.60 -13.28 10.46
N LYS A 79 -24.77 -12.83 11.41
CA LYS A 79 -23.48 -12.15 11.16
C LYS A 79 -22.27 -13.10 11.21
N SER A 80 -22.42 -14.29 11.78
CA SER A 80 -21.35 -15.28 11.85
C SER A 80 -21.29 -16.08 10.56
N ARG A 81 -20.10 -16.53 10.16
CA ARG A 81 -19.94 -17.53 9.09
C ARG A 81 -19.05 -18.66 9.54
N SER A 82 -19.26 -19.82 8.93
CA SER A 82 -18.41 -20.99 9.12
C SER A 82 -17.73 -21.40 7.82
N ILE A 83 -16.52 -21.92 7.96
CA ILE A 83 -15.70 -22.45 6.89
C ILE A 83 -15.06 -23.75 7.38
N SER A 84 -15.20 -24.81 6.61
CA SER A 84 -14.58 -26.10 6.89
C SER A 84 -13.79 -26.55 5.68
N ILE A 85 -12.51 -26.88 5.88
CA ILE A 85 -11.60 -27.25 4.80
C ILE A 85 -11.05 -28.65 5.10
N VAL A 86 -11.26 -29.59 4.18
CA VAL A 86 -10.74 -30.96 4.26
C VAL A 86 -9.95 -31.25 3.00
N LYS A 87 -8.67 -31.62 3.16
CA LYS A 87 -7.75 -31.89 2.03
C LYS A 87 -7.75 -30.77 0.97
N GLY A 88 -7.80 -29.52 1.43
CA GLY A 88 -7.78 -28.33 0.56
C GLY A 88 -9.11 -28.01 -0.14
N LYS A 89 -10.18 -28.77 0.12
CA LYS A 89 -11.52 -28.52 -0.44
C LYS A 89 -12.46 -28.01 0.64
N LEU A 90 -13.34 -27.09 0.26
CA LEU A 90 -14.44 -26.65 1.13
C LEU A 90 -15.43 -27.80 1.31
N VAL A 91 -15.84 -28.03 2.56
CA VAL A 91 -16.85 -29.00 2.94
C VAL A 91 -18.04 -28.25 3.52
N ASP A 92 -19.24 -28.66 3.11
CA ASP A 92 -20.49 -28.19 3.70
C ASP A 92 -20.68 -28.83 5.08
N GLN A 93 -20.08 -28.20 6.08
CA GLN A 93 -20.25 -28.56 7.48
C GLN A 93 -20.86 -27.38 8.23
N ARG A 94 -22.09 -27.57 8.69
CA ARG A 94 -22.82 -26.56 9.47
C ARG A 94 -22.51 -26.66 10.96
N PHE A 95 -22.40 -25.51 11.59
CA PHE A 95 -22.30 -25.34 13.03
C PHE A 95 -23.50 -24.56 13.55
N TYR A 96 -23.78 -24.68 14.85
CA TYR A 96 -24.99 -24.14 15.45
C TYR A 96 -24.66 -23.32 16.69
N ILE A 97 -25.47 -22.27 16.90
CA ILE A 97 -25.46 -21.43 18.10
C ILE A 97 -26.89 -21.41 18.63
N LYS A 98 -27.16 -22.02 19.79
CA LYS A 98 -28.52 -22.11 20.38
C LYS A 98 -29.57 -22.51 19.32
N ASP A 99 -29.29 -23.61 18.62
CA ASP A 99 -30.12 -24.20 17.56
C ASP A 99 -30.25 -23.40 16.25
N THR A 100 -29.67 -22.21 16.17
CA THR A 100 -29.62 -21.45 14.92
C THR A 100 -28.40 -21.87 14.10
N PRO A 101 -28.55 -22.31 12.84
CA PRO A 101 -27.42 -22.64 12.00
C PRO A 101 -26.60 -21.39 11.64
N ILE A 102 -25.28 -21.52 11.68
CA ILE A 102 -24.35 -20.51 11.17
C ILE A 102 -24.25 -20.70 9.65
N PRO A 103 -24.57 -19.68 8.84
CA PRO A 103 -24.44 -19.78 7.39
C PRO A 103 -22.99 -20.07 6.95
N LEU A 104 -22.84 -20.74 5.82
CA LEU A 104 -21.52 -21.03 5.26
C LEU A 104 -20.97 -19.80 4.52
N VAL A 105 -19.65 -19.68 4.46
CA VAL A 105 -18.98 -18.69 3.59
C VAL A 105 -19.32 -18.90 2.11
N SER A 106 -19.63 -20.14 1.71
CA SER A 106 -20.04 -20.47 0.34
C SER A 106 -21.43 -19.97 -0.03
N GLU A 107 -22.34 -19.89 0.94
CA GLU A 107 -23.69 -19.37 0.75
C GLU A 107 -23.69 -17.84 0.83
N LEU A 108 -23.00 -17.31 1.85
CA LEU A 108 -22.98 -15.88 2.15
C LEU A 108 -21.55 -15.45 2.48
N PRO A 109 -20.87 -14.68 1.61
CA PRO A 109 -19.52 -14.20 1.89
C PRO A 109 -19.49 -13.32 3.14
N VAL A 110 -18.34 -13.26 3.80
CA VAL A 110 -18.13 -12.45 5.01
C VAL A 110 -16.97 -11.49 4.83
N LYS A 111 -17.13 -10.29 5.38
CA LYS A 111 -16.06 -9.33 5.53
C LYS A 111 -15.55 -9.40 6.97
N SER A 112 -14.27 -9.69 7.15
CA SER A 112 -13.60 -9.68 8.46
C SER A 112 -12.36 -8.79 8.39
N LEU A 113 -12.27 -7.82 9.31
CA LEU A 113 -11.18 -6.83 9.38
C LEU A 113 -10.84 -6.17 8.03
N GLY A 114 -11.86 -5.88 7.23
CA GLY A 114 -11.67 -5.24 5.92
C GLY A 114 -11.42 -6.21 4.76
N ARG A 115 -11.18 -7.50 5.01
CA ARG A 115 -10.97 -8.52 3.98
C ARG A 115 -12.23 -9.34 3.73
N TRP A 116 -12.60 -9.52 2.47
CA TRP A 116 -13.68 -10.42 2.06
C TRP A 116 -13.21 -11.87 1.95
N TYR A 117 -14.06 -12.79 2.40
CA TYR A 117 -13.91 -14.24 2.25
C TYR A 117 -15.14 -14.78 1.53
N ASN A 118 -14.92 -15.54 0.47
CA ASN A 118 -15.95 -16.19 -0.36
C ASN A 118 -15.58 -17.65 -0.65
N ALA A 119 -16.45 -18.41 -1.34
CA ALA A 119 -16.20 -19.81 -1.69
C ALA A 119 -14.90 -20.04 -2.49
N SER A 120 -14.46 -19.06 -3.28
CA SER A 120 -13.27 -19.24 -4.11
C SER A 120 -11.97 -19.24 -3.31
N LEU A 121 -11.98 -18.58 -2.14
CA LEU A 121 -10.79 -18.27 -1.32
C LEU A 121 -9.66 -17.60 -2.12
N LYS A 122 -10.02 -16.92 -3.22
CA LYS A 122 -9.11 -16.17 -4.08
C LYS A 122 -9.42 -14.68 -3.99
N ASP A 123 -8.38 -13.87 -4.20
CA ASP A 123 -8.48 -12.40 -4.21
C ASP A 123 -8.73 -11.82 -5.61
N SER A 124 -9.06 -12.65 -6.62
CA SER A 124 -9.27 -12.19 -8.01
C SER A 124 -10.36 -11.13 -8.11
N ASP A 125 -11.51 -11.41 -7.49
CA ASP A 125 -12.69 -10.54 -7.54
C ASP A 125 -12.40 -9.20 -6.86
N GLN A 126 -11.57 -9.24 -5.81
CA GLN A 126 -11.15 -8.05 -5.05
C GLN A 126 -10.18 -7.18 -5.84
N CYS A 127 -9.34 -7.78 -6.70
CA CYS A 127 -8.51 -7.03 -7.63
C CYS A 127 -9.35 -6.23 -8.64
N ASP A 128 -10.41 -6.84 -9.17
CA ASP A 128 -11.28 -6.20 -10.16
C ASP A 128 -12.18 -5.15 -9.50
N GLN A 129 -12.71 -5.44 -8.30
CA GLN A 129 -13.42 -4.46 -7.48
C GLN A 129 -12.54 -3.24 -7.15
N LEU A 130 -11.29 -3.45 -6.75
CA LEU A 130 -10.37 -2.33 -6.47
C LEU A 130 -10.15 -1.46 -7.71
N ARG A 131 -10.07 -2.07 -8.89
CA ARG A 131 -9.95 -1.32 -10.15
C ARG A 131 -11.19 -0.47 -10.39
N GLU A 132 -12.38 -1.03 -10.23
CA GLU A 132 -13.63 -0.28 -10.38
C GLU A 132 -13.74 0.85 -9.37
N GLU A 133 -13.42 0.61 -8.10
CA GLU A 133 -13.43 1.63 -7.04
C GLU A 133 -12.44 2.75 -7.32
N THR A 134 -11.25 2.41 -7.82
CA THR A 134 -10.25 3.38 -8.26
C THR A 134 -10.80 4.26 -9.39
N ILE A 135 -11.39 3.65 -10.42
CA ILE A 135 -11.96 4.38 -11.56
C ILE A 135 -13.13 5.26 -11.11
N LYS A 136 -14.07 4.72 -10.32
CA LYS A 136 -15.21 5.46 -9.76
C LYS A 136 -14.72 6.65 -8.94
N GLY A 137 -13.71 6.46 -8.09
CA GLY A 137 -13.09 7.54 -7.31
C GLY A 137 -12.48 8.63 -8.17
N LEU A 138 -11.70 8.26 -9.19
CA LEU A 138 -11.08 9.20 -10.13
C LEU A 138 -12.12 9.98 -10.93
N VAL A 139 -13.16 9.30 -11.44
CA VAL A 139 -14.27 9.93 -12.17
C VAL A 139 -15.03 10.92 -11.28
N SER A 140 -15.29 10.56 -10.03
CA SER A 140 -15.96 11.44 -9.07
C SER A 140 -15.14 12.71 -8.81
N ILE A 141 -13.82 12.58 -8.62
CA ILE A 141 -12.92 13.74 -8.46
C ILE A 141 -12.90 14.58 -9.75
N ASP A 142 -12.81 13.94 -10.91
CA ASP A 142 -12.71 14.62 -12.21
C ASP A 142 -13.96 15.43 -12.54
N LYS A 143 -15.15 14.95 -12.15
CA LYS A 143 -16.44 15.64 -12.33
C LYS A 143 -16.63 16.88 -11.44
N THR A 144 -15.80 17.05 -10.41
CA THR A 144 -15.89 18.25 -9.58
C THR A 144 -15.48 19.51 -10.35
N LEU A 145 -16.01 20.67 -9.95
CA LEU A 145 -15.63 21.98 -10.49
C LEU A 145 -14.31 22.51 -9.91
N LEU A 146 -13.57 21.67 -9.18
CA LEU A 146 -12.31 22.06 -8.55
C LEU A 146 -11.21 22.31 -9.61
N PRO A 147 -10.34 23.31 -9.39
CA PRO A 147 -9.08 23.44 -10.13
C PRO A 147 -8.25 22.16 -10.08
N GLY A 148 -7.46 21.90 -11.12
CA GLY A 148 -6.68 20.68 -11.25
C GLY A 148 -5.75 20.38 -10.07
N LYS A 149 -5.12 21.42 -9.49
CA LYS A 149 -4.30 21.31 -8.27
C LYS A 149 -5.07 20.80 -7.05
N LEU A 150 -6.35 21.16 -6.90
CA LEU A 150 -7.19 20.69 -5.81
C LEU A 150 -7.72 19.27 -6.08
N LYS A 151 -7.98 18.91 -7.34
CA LYS A 151 -8.27 17.51 -7.72
C LYS A 151 -7.09 16.58 -7.39
N LEU A 152 -5.87 17.04 -7.68
CA LEU A 152 -4.64 16.34 -7.32
C LEU A 152 -4.51 16.16 -5.80
N TRP A 153 -4.88 17.18 -5.01
CA TRP A 153 -4.92 17.08 -3.55
C TRP A 153 -5.94 16.05 -3.06
N CYS A 154 -7.16 16.04 -3.62
CA CYS A 154 -8.17 15.02 -3.32
C CYS A 154 -7.70 13.60 -3.65
N LEU A 155 -6.94 13.43 -4.72
CA LEU A 155 -6.31 12.15 -5.05
C LEU A 155 -5.28 11.76 -3.97
N GLN A 156 -4.36 12.66 -3.62
CA GLN A 156 -3.27 12.36 -2.69
C GLN A 156 -3.76 12.05 -1.26
N PHE A 157 -4.71 12.82 -0.75
CA PHE A 157 -5.12 12.76 0.66
C PHE A 157 -6.49 12.14 0.88
N GLY A 158 -7.30 12.01 -0.17
CA GLY A 158 -8.62 11.39 -0.12
C GLY A 158 -8.63 9.97 -0.69
N LEU A 159 -8.33 9.85 -1.99
CA LEU A 159 -8.45 8.57 -2.69
C LEU A 159 -7.29 7.62 -2.38
N LEU A 160 -6.04 8.08 -2.44
CA LEU A 160 -4.87 7.23 -2.24
C LEU A 160 -4.90 6.49 -0.89
N PRO A 161 -5.16 7.14 0.28
CA PRO A 161 -5.25 6.42 1.55
C PRO A 161 -6.34 5.35 1.58
N ARG A 162 -7.47 5.58 0.90
CA ARG A 162 -8.55 4.59 0.76
C ARG A 162 -8.11 3.38 -0.05
N LEU A 163 -7.32 3.58 -1.11
CA LEU A 163 -6.77 2.50 -1.93
C LEU A 163 -5.66 1.72 -1.21
N MET A 164 -4.91 2.37 -0.31
CA MET A 164 -3.79 1.73 0.38
C MET A 164 -4.23 0.55 1.25
N TRP A 165 -5.40 0.61 1.88
CA TRP A 165 -5.85 -0.49 2.74
C TRP A 165 -6.12 -1.79 1.97
N PRO A 166 -6.96 -1.83 0.91
CA PRO A 166 -7.11 -3.00 0.04
C PRO A 166 -5.77 -3.50 -0.52
N LEU A 167 -4.92 -2.58 -0.97
CA LEU A 167 -3.59 -2.90 -1.49
C LEU A 167 -2.69 -3.57 -0.44
N THR A 168 -2.84 -3.22 0.83
CA THR A 168 -2.11 -3.86 1.93
C THR A 168 -2.61 -5.28 2.17
N VAL A 169 -3.92 -5.43 2.27
CA VAL A 169 -4.59 -6.64 2.77
C VAL A 169 -4.66 -7.76 1.72
N TYR A 170 -4.93 -7.44 0.46
CA TYR A 170 -5.12 -8.43 -0.60
C TYR A 170 -3.81 -8.81 -1.32
N GLU A 171 -3.80 -10.00 -1.90
CA GLU A 171 -2.72 -10.52 -2.73
C GLU A 171 -2.86 -10.03 -4.17
N ILE A 172 -2.34 -8.82 -4.42
CA ILE A 172 -2.49 -8.15 -5.70
C ILE A 172 -1.18 -8.24 -6.50
N PRO A 173 -1.19 -8.80 -7.72
CA PRO A 173 0.01 -8.83 -8.56
C PRO A 173 0.51 -7.42 -8.90
N MET A 174 1.83 -7.21 -8.87
CA MET A 174 2.46 -5.92 -9.20
C MET A 174 1.99 -5.37 -10.57
N THR A 175 1.79 -6.25 -11.55
CA THR A 175 1.31 -5.88 -12.90
C THR A 175 -0.09 -5.25 -12.90
N LYS A 176 -0.94 -5.60 -11.93
CA LYS A 176 -2.27 -4.98 -11.76
C LYS A 176 -2.14 -3.59 -11.13
N VAL A 177 -1.26 -3.44 -10.14
CA VAL A 177 -0.97 -2.13 -9.52
C VAL A 177 -0.39 -1.15 -10.54
N GLU A 178 0.52 -1.59 -11.41
CA GLU A 178 1.05 -0.77 -12.50
C GLU A 178 -0.03 -0.32 -13.48
N LYS A 179 -1.02 -1.18 -13.78
CA LYS A 179 -2.17 -0.79 -14.61
C LYS A 179 -3.03 0.27 -13.92
N LEU A 180 -3.23 0.17 -12.60
CA LEU A 180 -3.94 1.19 -11.82
C LEU A 180 -3.17 2.51 -11.82
N GLU A 181 -1.85 2.48 -11.60
CA GLU A 181 -1.03 3.67 -11.64
C GLU A 181 -1.10 4.37 -12.99
N ARG A 182 -1.06 3.65 -14.12
CA ARG A 182 -1.24 4.27 -15.46
C ARG A 182 -2.55 5.04 -15.57
N THR A 183 -3.64 4.48 -15.07
CA THR A 183 -4.94 5.16 -15.02
C THR A 183 -4.84 6.41 -14.16
N VAL A 184 -4.29 6.31 -12.93
CA VAL A 184 -4.09 7.44 -12.03
C VAL A 184 -3.23 8.54 -12.68
N SER A 185 -2.08 8.18 -13.28
CA SER A 185 -1.19 9.11 -13.97
C SER A 185 -1.89 9.82 -15.15
N SER A 186 -2.81 9.14 -15.85
CA SER A 186 -3.58 9.76 -16.93
C SER A 186 -4.48 10.90 -16.43
N TYR A 187 -5.12 10.72 -15.27
CA TYR A 187 -5.94 11.75 -14.63
C TYR A 187 -5.07 12.88 -14.06
N ILE A 188 -3.92 12.56 -13.44
CA ILE A 188 -2.96 13.57 -12.98
C ILE A 188 -2.52 14.46 -14.15
N LYS A 189 -2.12 13.86 -15.28
CA LYS A 189 -1.73 14.60 -16.49
C LYS A 189 -2.88 15.46 -16.98
N LYS A 190 -4.11 14.93 -17.04
CA LYS A 190 -5.30 15.71 -17.41
C LYS A 190 -5.50 16.93 -16.50
N TRP A 191 -5.46 16.75 -15.18
CA TRP A 191 -5.74 17.81 -14.21
C TRP A 191 -4.66 18.89 -14.18
N LEU A 192 -3.39 18.51 -14.37
CA LEU A 192 -2.28 19.45 -14.47
C LEU A 192 -2.09 20.04 -15.88
N GLY A 193 -2.97 19.67 -16.82
CA GLY A 193 -2.86 20.11 -18.22
C GLY A 193 -1.56 19.66 -18.88
N LEU A 194 -1.06 18.47 -18.58
CA LEU A 194 0.19 17.93 -19.10
C LEU A 194 -0.06 17.03 -20.33
N PRO A 195 0.87 16.98 -21.28
CA PRO A 195 0.72 16.13 -22.46
C PRO A 195 0.81 14.64 -22.09
N ARG A 196 0.14 13.79 -22.88
CA ARG A 196 0.11 12.33 -22.65
C ARG A 196 1.50 11.68 -22.72
N CYS A 197 2.38 12.25 -23.54
CA CYS A 197 3.75 11.77 -23.78
C CYS A 197 4.69 12.00 -22.59
N LEU A 198 4.33 12.84 -21.60
CA LEU A 198 5.15 13.06 -20.41
C LEU A 198 5.40 11.73 -19.67
N SER A 199 6.65 11.47 -19.33
CA SER A 199 7.10 10.30 -18.58
C SER A 199 6.60 10.36 -17.14
N ASN A 200 6.28 9.20 -16.55
CA ASN A 200 5.92 9.12 -15.13
C ASN A 200 7.09 9.52 -14.20
N ILE A 201 8.33 9.53 -14.70
CA ILE A 201 9.50 10.05 -13.98
C ILE A 201 9.30 11.53 -13.64
N GLY A 202 8.75 12.33 -14.55
CA GLY A 202 8.44 13.74 -14.27
C GLY A 202 7.23 13.97 -13.37
N LEU A 203 6.50 12.91 -13.01
CA LEU A 203 5.38 12.99 -12.05
C LEU A 203 5.77 12.53 -10.64
N TYR A 204 6.61 11.50 -10.55
CA TYR A 204 6.88 10.79 -9.28
C TYR A 204 8.37 10.70 -8.92
N GLY A 205 9.27 11.10 -9.82
CA GLY A 205 10.71 11.07 -9.58
C GLY A 205 11.22 12.31 -8.86
N HIS A 206 12.43 12.22 -8.33
CA HIS A 206 13.13 13.28 -7.59
C HIS A 206 14.23 13.92 -8.45
N GLY A 207 13.97 14.09 -9.76
CA GLY A 207 14.91 14.68 -10.70
C GLY A 207 14.96 16.21 -10.61
N ALA A 208 15.08 16.86 -11.78
CA ALA A 208 15.12 18.33 -11.88
C ALA A 208 13.95 19.04 -11.17
N LEU A 209 12.76 18.45 -11.24
CA LEU A 209 11.54 18.95 -10.61
C LEU A 209 10.88 17.81 -9.83
N GLU A 210 10.76 17.96 -8.52
CA GLU A 210 10.02 17.03 -7.65
C GLU A 210 8.60 17.58 -7.40
N LEU A 211 7.59 16.81 -7.76
CA LEU A 211 6.20 17.10 -7.43
C LEU A 211 5.80 16.42 -6.11
N PRO A 212 4.90 17.01 -5.30
CA PRO A 212 4.49 16.45 -4.02
C PRO A 212 3.41 15.35 -4.20
N VAL A 213 3.59 14.45 -5.17
CA VAL A 213 2.64 13.41 -5.55
C VAL A 213 3.28 12.04 -5.37
N SER A 214 2.58 11.13 -4.68
CA SER A 214 3.07 9.79 -4.45
C SER A 214 2.78 8.85 -5.63
N SER A 215 3.77 8.04 -5.99
CA SER A 215 3.57 6.89 -6.89
C SER A 215 2.79 5.78 -6.18
N LEU A 216 1.73 5.29 -6.82
CA LEU A 216 0.93 4.18 -6.28
C LEU A 216 1.76 2.90 -6.17
N THR A 217 2.61 2.64 -7.16
CA THR A 217 3.49 1.47 -7.19
C THR A 217 4.57 1.53 -6.11
N GLU A 218 5.15 2.71 -5.87
CA GLU A 218 6.12 2.91 -4.79
C GLU A 218 5.46 2.74 -3.41
N GLU A 219 4.30 3.36 -3.17
CA GLU A 219 3.57 3.22 -1.91
C GLU A 219 3.14 1.77 -1.67
N TYR A 220 2.74 1.06 -2.73
CA TYR A 220 2.43 -0.37 -2.67
C TYR A 220 3.64 -1.20 -2.21
N LYS A 221 4.80 -1.01 -2.86
CA LYS A 221 6.04 -1.71 -2.50
C LYS A 221 6.44 -1.43 -1.06
N CYS A 222 6.45 -0.16 -0.65
CA CYS A 222 6.77 0.26 0.71
C CYS A 222 5.83 -0.38 1.73
N THR A 223 4.54 -0.44 1.43
CA THR A 223 3.53 -1.00 2.32
C THR A 223 3.66 -2.52 2.45
N LYS A 224 3.91 -3.23 1.35
CA LYS A 224 4.15 -4.68 1.38
C LYS A 224 5.44 -5.05 2.10
N VAL A 225 6.51 -4.27 1.90
CA VAL A 225 7.79 -4.41 2.63
C VAL A 225 7.57 -4.19 4.12
N ARG A 226 6.86 -3.13 4.50
CA ARG A 226 6.52 -2.84 5.90
C ARG A 226 5.70 -3.95 6.53
N LEU A 227 4.67 -4.45 5.82
CA LEU A 227 3.85 -5.57 6.28
C LEU A 227 4.67 -6.85 6.45
N ASN A 228 5.55 -7.16 5.49
CA ASN A 228 6.43 -8.32 5.59
C ASN A 228 7.27 -8.26 6.87
N MET A 229 7.93 -7.14 7.13
CA MET A 229 8.73 -6.97 8.35
C MET A 229 7.89 -7.00 9.63
N ILE A 230 6.68 -6.41 9.63
CA ILE A 230 5.76 -6.49 10.79
C ILE A 230 5.47 -7.95 11.15
N LEU A 231 5.26 -8.81 10.16
CA LEU A 231 4.92 -10.21 10.38
C LEU A 231 6.16 -11.04 10.73
N THR A 232 7.22 -10.95 9.93
CA THR A 232 8.42 -11.80 10.09
C THR A 232 9.35 -11.38 11.22
N GLU A 233 9.27 -10.11 11.67
CA GLU A 233 10.06 -9.57 12.79
C GLU A 233 9.19 -9.19 13.98
N SER A 234 7.98 -9.76 14.06
CA SER A 234 7.11 -9.59 15.21
C SER A 234 7.81 -10.05 16.50
N GLN A 235 7.58 -9.33 17.60
CA GLN A 235 7.99 -9.78 18.94
C GLN A 235 7.13 -10.97 19.41
N ASP A 236 5.93 -11.12 18.86
CA ASP A 236 5.07 -12.27 19.09
C ASP A 236 5.52 -13.45 18.21
N GLY A 237 6.10 -14.46 18.85
CA GLY A 237 6.60 -15.67 18.20
C GLY A 237 5.53 -16.45 17.44
N MET A 238 4.24 -16.35 17.83
CA MET A 238 3.14 -16.98 17.10
C MET A 238 2.89 -16.27 15.77
N ILE A 239 2.91 -14.94 15.76
CA ILE A 239 2.76 -14.15 14.53
C ILE A 239 3.93 -14.43 13.60
N GLN A 240 5.16 -14.46 14.13
CA GLN A 240 6.36 -14.71 13.34
C GLN A 240 6.32 -16.09 12.65
N ALA A 241 5.94 -17.15 13.36
CA ALA A 241 5.88 -18.49 12.78
C ALA A 241 4.68 -18.72 11.87
N ALA A 242 3.60 -17.95 12.05
CA ALA A 242 2.41 -18.00 11.21
C ALA A 242 2.42 -16.98 10.06
N ALA A 243 3.52 -16.23 9.90
CA ALA A 243 3.63 -15.16 8.93
C ALA A 243 3.42 -15.70 7.49
N PRO A 244 2.35 -15.29 6.79
CA PRO A 244 2.12 -15.74 5.42
C PRO A 244 3.17 -15.17 4.47
N ARG A 245 3.48 -15.93 3.41
CA ARG A 245 4.22 -15.39 2.27
C ARG A 245 3.31 -14.41 1.53
N LEU A 246 3.68 -13.14 1.49
CA LEU A 246 2.91 -12.12 0.78
C LEU A 246 3.03 -12.35 -0.74
N ALA A 247 1.94 -12.80 -1.37
CA ALA A 247 1.91 -13.00 -2.82
C ALA A 247 1.65 -11.67 -3.56
N THR A 248 2.61 -11.24 -4.38
CA THR A 248 2.55 -10.02 -5.19
C THR A 248 2.78 -10.31 -6.69
N GLY A 249 2.55 -11.56 -7.10
CA GLY A 249 2.83 -12.08 -8.44
C GLY A 249 4.30 -12.47 -8.64
N ARG A 250 4.68 -12.77 -9.88
CA ARG A 250 6.03 -13.24 -10.25
C ARG A 250 7.06 -12.12 -10.45
N LYS A 251 6.60 -10.90 -10.76
CA LYS A 251 7.46 -9.79 -11.19
C LYS A 251 8.29 -9.19 -10.05
N TRP A 252 7.74 -9.17 -8.84
CA TRP A 252 8.35 -8.51 -7.69
C TRP A 252 7.89 -9.19 -6.41
N MET A 253 8.79 -9.38 -5.46
CA MET A 253 8.53 -10.04 -4.19
C MET A 253 8.99 -9.20 -2.98
N PRO A 254 8.15 -9.00 -1.93
CA PRO A 254 8.50 -8.18 -0.79
C PRO A 254 9.67 -8.74 0.02
N SER A 255 9.77 -10.07 0.16
CA SER A 255 10.83 -10.72 0.94
C SER A 255 12.23 -10.48 0.33
N GLU A 256 12.32 -10.56 -1.00
CA GLU A 256 13.56 -10.29 -1.74
C GLU A 256 13.93 -8.81 -1.64
N ALA A 257 12.96 -7.90 -1.81
CA ALA A 257 13.18 -6.48 -1.63
C ALA A 257 13.66 -6.13 -0.20
N VAL A 258 13.07 -6.76 0.83
CA VAL A 258 13.52 -6.60 2.23
C VAL A 258 14.96 -7.09 2.38
N GLN A 259 15.32 -8.24 1.83
CA GLN A 259 16.68 -8.79 1.92
C GLN A 259 17.69 -7.88 1.21
N GLN A 260 17.39 -7.43 0.00
CA GLN A 260 18.23 -6.53 -0.78
C GLN A 260 18.42 -5.19 -0.05
N ALA A 261 17.35 -4.60 0.47
CA ALA A 261 17.41 -3.35 1.23
C ALA A 261 18.23 -3.51 2.52
N LYS A 262 18.05 -4.61 3.27
CA LYS A 262 18.89 -4.91 4.45
C LYS A 262 20.36 -5.09 4.09
N SER A 263 20.66 -5.77 2.98
CA SER A 263 22.04 -5.94 2.49
C SER A 263 22.68 -4.60 2.15
N ALA A 264 21.97 -3.73 1.42
CA ALA A 264 22.43 -2.39 1.10
C ALA A 264 22.68 -1.53 2.35
N LEU A 265 21.81 -1.62 3.36
CA LEU A 265 21.98 -0.91 4.63
C LEU A 265 23.19 -1.44 5.43
N ARG A 266 23.41 -2.75 5.45
CA ARG A 266 24.62 -3.34 6.06
C ARG A 266 25.89 -2.92 5.33
N HIS A 267 25.83 -2.85 4.00
CA HIS A 267 26.95 -2.37 3.20
C HIS A 267 27.24 -0.89 3.49
N GLY A 268 26.20 -0.05 3.59
CA GLY A 268 26.33 1.35 4.00
C GLY A 268 26.95 1.52 5.38
N ASP A 269 26.63 0.64 6.34
CA ASP A 269 27.28 0.63 7.65
C ASP A 269 28.78 0.30 7.58
N ILE A 270 29.21 -0.56 6.64
CA ILE A 270 30.62 -0.91 6.43
C ILE A 270 31.38 0.23 5.76
N VAL A 271 30.81 0.81 4.70
CA VAL A 271 31.39 1.95 3.99
C VAL A 271 31.46 3.18 4.90
N GLY A 272 30.55 3.29 5.86
CA GLY A 272 30.49 4.41 6.80
C GLY A 272 29.88 5.66 6.16
N GLN A 273 29.97 6.78 6.87
CA GLN A 273 29.51 8.07 6.35
C GLN A 273 30.50 8.56 5.30
N VAL A 274 30.09 8.53 4.04
CA VAL A 274 30.86 9.11 2.94
C VAL A 274 30.59 10.61 2.88
N GLN A 275 31.63 11.40 2.61
CA GLN A 275 31.47 12.83 2.37
C GLN A 275 30.57 13.05 1.15
N HIS A 276 29.47 13.79 1.34
CA HIS A 276 28.65 14.30 0.24
C HIS A 276 28.98 15.79 0.01
N GLY A 277 29.53 16.09 -1.17
CA GLY A 277 29.87 17.46 -1.56
C GLY A 277 31.11 18.03 -0.87
N ARG A 278 31.23 19.37 -0.84
CA ARG A 278 32.42 20.07 -0.33
C ARG A 278 32.40 20.34 1.18
N GLY A 279 31.39 19.84 1.89
CA GLY A 279 31.17 20.15 3.31
C GLY A 279 32.10 19.45 4.31
N GLY A 280 33.01 18.55 3.90
CA GLY A 280 33.89 17.82 4.81
C GLY A 280 33.23 16.67 5.59
N PHE A 281 34.06 15.85 6.25
CA PHE A 281 33.60 14.71 7.05
C PHE A 281 32.88 15.18 8.33
N GLY A 282 31.71 14.61 8.62
CA GLY A 282 30.99 14.82 9.89
C GLY A 282 29.97 15.95 9.92
N LEU A 283 29.82 16.74 8.84
CA LEU A 283 28.86 17.86 8.76
C LEU A 283 27.43 17.44 8.34
N GLY A 284 27.13 16.14 8.30
CA GLY A 284 25.81 15.60 8.00
C GLY A 284 25.04 15.17 9.27
N ALA A 285 23.71 15.26 9.23
CA ALA A 285 22.87 14.72 10.30
C ALA A 285 23.17 13.23 10.51
N SER A 286 23.53 12.85 11.74
CA SER A 286 23.83 11.46 12.12
C SER A 286 22.60 10.58 11.88
N ARG A 287 22.56 9.89 10.73
CA ARG A 287 21.55 8.88 10.47
C ARG A 287 21.85 7.67 11.34
N PRO A 288 20.85 7.07 12.01
CA PRO A 288 21.08 5.87 12.81
C PRO A 288 21.60 4.76 11.89
N THR A 289 22.77 4.23 12.23
CA THR A 289 23.35 3.09 11.55
C THR A 289 22.46 1.86 11.73
N TRP A 290 22.45 0.97 10.75
CA TRP A 290 21.60 -0.22 10.76
C TRP A 290 21.83 -1.09 12.01
N HIS A 291 23.09 -1.23 12.43
CA HIS A 291 23.46 -2.00 13.63
C HIS A 291 22.95 -1.37 14.94
N LYS A 292 22.93 -0.04 15.06
CA LYS A 292 22.44 0.68 16.26
C LYS A 292 20.93 0.92 16.26
N ALA A 293 20.25 0.69 15.14
CA ALA A 293 18.83 0.95 15.00
C ALA A 293 17.96 -0.05 15.79
N THR A 294 16.96 0.48 16.51
CA THR A 294 15.85 -0.29 17.09
C THR A 294 15.00 -0.97 16.01
N SER A 295 14.16 -1.96 16.37
CA SER A 295 13.24 -2.62 15.42
C SER A 295 12.37 -1.63 14.62
N THR A 296 11.81 -0.61 15.27
CA THR A 296 11.00 0.41 14.60
C THR A 296 11.84 1.28 13.67
N GLN A 297 13.05 1.66 14.07
CA GLN A 297 13.98 2.41 13.21
C GLN A 297 14.44 1.56 12.02
N ARG A 298 14.75 0.28 12.22
CA ARG A 298 15.12 -0.65 11.14
C ARG A 298 14.04 -0.74 10.07
N ARG A 299 12.77 -0.85 10.45
CA ARG A 299 11.65 -0.83 9.50
C ARG A 299 11.59 0.48 8.70
N LYS A 300 11.80 1.63 9.35
CA LYS A 300 11.86 2.92 8.66
C LYS A 300 13.03 2.98 7.68
N LEU A 301 14.22 2.53 8.09
CA LEU A 301 15.41 2.47 7.24
C LEU A 301 15.23 1.57 6.02
N VAL A 302 14.65 0.38 6.19
CA VAL A 302 14.35 -0.52 5.06
C VAL A 302 13.37 0.13 4.08
N VAL A 303 12.28 0.72 4.58
CA VAL A 303 11.32 1.41 3.71
C VAL A 303 11.99 2.58 2.98
N SER A 304 12.81 3.40 3.64
CA SER A 304 13.54 4.48 2.95
C SER A 304 14.54 3.95 1.93
N GLN A 305 15.20 2.83 2.21
CA GLN A 305 16.13 2.20 1.28
C GLN A 305 15.41 1.68 0.04
N VAL A 306 14.22 1.10 0.19
CA VAL A 306 13.38 0.69 -0.94
C VAL A 306 12.98 1.90 -1.79
N ARG A 307 12.59 3.02 -1.18
CA ARG A 307 12.32 4.26 -1.94
C ARG A 307 13.55 4.76 -2.70
N HIS A 308 14.71 4.71 -2.06
CA HIS A 308 15.97 5.07 -2.71
C HIS A 308 16.28 4.17 -3.92
N GLN A 309 16.01 2.86 -3.82
CA GLN A 309 16.18 1.92 -4.93
C GLN A 309 15.20 2.23 -6.08
N GLU A 310 13.93 2.49 -5.78
CA GLU A 310 12.96 2.91 -6.80
C GLU A 310 13.38 4.20 -7.51
N GLU A 311 13.95 5.15 -6.77
CA GLU A 311 14.44 6.39 -7.36
C GLU A 311 15.70 6.17 -8.22
N ALA A 312 16.60 5.29 -7.79
CA ALA A 312 17.75 4.89 -8.60
C ALA A 312 17.31 4.25 -9.92
N ASP A 313 16.29 3.37 -9.90
CA ASP A 313 15.72 2.76 -11.11
C ASP A 313 15.08 3.82 -12.03
N ARG A 314 14.40 4.82 -11.46
CA ARG A 314 13.85 5.95 -12.23
C ARG A 314 14.95 6.80 -12.84
N CYS A 315 16.02 7.09 -12.10
CA CYS A 315 17.17 7.84 -12.58
C CYS A 315 17.87 7.10 -13.73
N ALA A 316 18.14 5.79 -13.57
CA ALA A 316 18.70 4.97 -14.64
C ALA A 316 17.83 4.97 -15.90
N LYS A 317 16.50 4.90 -15.73
CA LYS A 317 15.57 5.03 -16.85
C LYS A 317 15.57 6.44 -17.45
N ALA A 318 15.71 7.50 -16.64
CA ALA A 318 15.78 8.87 -17.12
C ALA A 318 17.01 9.08 -18.02
N VAL A 319 18.17 8.54 -17.65
CA VAL A 319 19.40 8.60 -18.47
C VAL A 319 19.17 8.00 -19.87
N SER A 320 18.35 6.95 -19.98
CA SER A 320 18.01 6.36 -21.28
C SER A 320 17.01 7.18 -22.12
N GLN A 321 16.40 8.24 -21.56
CA GLN A 321 15.44 9.09 -22.25
C GLN A 321 16.14 10.28 -22.91
N SER A 322 16.42 10.17 -24.21
CA SER A 322 17.15 11.18 -24.99
C SER A 322 16.55 12.59 -24.98
N LYS A 323 15.28 12.77 -24.59
CA LYS A 323 14.62 14.08 -24.56
C LYS A 323 14.24 14.47 -23.13
N GLN A 324 13.27 13.77 -22.57
CA GLN A 324 12.75 14.07 -21.21
C GLN A 324 13.75 13.70 -20.10
N GLY A 325 14.85 13.03 -20.43
CA GLY A 325 15.94 12.72 -19.52
C GLY A 325 17.14 13.66 -19.62
N GLN A 326 17.13 14.65 -20.52
CA GLN A 326 18.27 15.57 -20.73
C GLN A 326 18.71 16.31 -19.46
N TRP A 327 17.80 16.46 -18.49
CA TRP A 327 18.14 17.02 -17.19
C TRP A 327 19.19 16.22 -16.41
N THR A 328 19.42 14.94 -16.73
CA THR A 328 20.46 14.12 -16.07
C THR A 328 21.87 14.54 -16.46
N SER A 329 22.06 15.26 -17.57
CA SER A 329 23.36 15.77 -18.01
C SER A 329 23.57 17.25 -17.72
N TRP A 330 22.63 17.92 -17.05
CA TRP A 330 22.78 19.31 -16.68
C TRP A 330 23.74 19.46 -15.49
N GLU A 331 24.79 20.24 -15.68
CA GLU A 331 25.74 20.57 -14.61
C GLU A 331 25.18 21.64 -13.68
N ASN A 332 25.48 21.55 -12.39
CA ASN A 332 25.06 22.52 -11.35
C ASN A 332 23.54 22.75 -11.26
N LEU A 333 22.73 21.75 -11.61
CA LEU A 333 21.28 21.83 -11.51
C LEU A 333 20.82 21.90 -10.04
N GLU A 334 20.22 23.03 -9.67
CA GLU A 334 19.46 23.13 -8.43
C GLU A 334 18.15 22.36 -8.56
N HIS A 335 17.99 21.34 -7.71
CA HIS A 335 16.79 20.51 -7.71
C HIS A 335 15.61 21.31 -7.16
N ARG A 336 14.59 21.50 -7.98
CA ARG A 336 13.40 22.25 -7.58
C ARG A 336 12.37 21.30 -6.98
N LYS A 337 12.15 21.41 -5.68
CA LYS A 337 11.10 20.67 -4.98
C LYS A 337 9.86 21.53 -4.80
N LEU A 338 8.74 21.14 -5.41
CA LEU A 338 7.45 21.80 -5.19
C LEU A 338 6.75 21.19 -3.99
N THR A 339 6.37 22.02 -3.03
CA THR A 339 5.51 21.65 -1.91
C THR A 339 4.03 21.84 -2.28
N TRP A 340 3.14 21.32 -1.43
CA TRP A 340 1.70 21.58 -1.57
C TRP A 340 1.36 23.07 -1.47
N LYS A 341 2.11 23.83 -0.65
CA LYS A 341 1.95 25.27 -0.52
C LYS A 341 2.30 25.96 -1.85
N ASP A 342 3.43 25.61 -2.45
CA ASP A 342 3.85 26.18 -3.74
C ASP A 342 2.81 25.88 -4.83
N LEU A 343 2.32 24.64 -4.91
CA LEU A 343 1.27 24.28 -5.86
C LEU A 343 -0.03 25.07 -5.64
N TRP A 344 -0.36 25.42 -4.40
CA TRP A 344 -1.56 26.19 -4.09
C TRP A 344 -1.43 27.66 -4.47
N GLU A 345 -0.25 28.24 -4.28
CA GLU A 345 0.04 29.63 -4.63
C GLU A 345 0.13 29.82 -6.16
N MET A 346 0.64 28.82 -6.88
CA MET A 346 0.82 28.90 -8.32
C MET A 346 -0.49 28.81 -9.11
N GLU A 347 -0.57 29.53 -10.22
CA GLU A 347 -1.64 29.36 -11.20
C GLU A 347 -1.50 28.03 -11.96
N GLY A 348 -2.63 27.44 -12.38
CA GLY A 348 -2.63 26.15 -13.08
C GLY A 348 -1.80 26.16 -14.37
N ARG A 349 -1.82 27.27 -15.12
CA ARG A 349 -1.02 27.44 -16.34
C ARG A 349 0.47 27.48 -16.03
N GLN A 350 0.87 28.13 -14.95
CA GLN A 350 2.26 28.21 -14.50
C GLN A 350 2.78 26.82 -14.09
N ILE A 351 1.99 26.04 -13.35
CA ILE A 351 2.34 24.66 -12.97
C ILE A 351 2.55 23.82 -14.23
N SER A 352 1.60 23.87 -15.16
CA SER A 352 1.69 23.14 -16.43
C SER A 352 2.93 23.54 -17.23
N PHE A 353 3.18 24.85 -17.36
CA PHE A 353 4.31 25.39 -18.10
C PHE A 353 5.64 24.93 -17.52
N ILE A 354 5.84 25.05 -16.20
CA ILE A 354 7.10 24.66 -15.54
C ILE A 354 7.39 23.17 -15.76
N ILE A 355 6.40 22.30 -15.53
CA ILE A 355 6.58 20.86 -15.74
C ILE A 355 6.90 20.57 -17.21
N ARG A 356 6.18 21.22 -18.15
CA ARG A 356 6.43 21.03 -19.58
C ARG A 356 7.82 21.52 -20.00
N ALA A 357 8.27 22.65 -19.47
CA ALA A 357 9.57 23.24 -19.76
C ALA A 357 10.71 22.37 -19.24
N THR A 358 10.61 21.89 -17.99
CA THR A 358 11.63 21.02 -17.39
C THR A 358 11.89 19.75 -18.18
N TYR A 359 10.84 19.17 -18.77
CA TYR A 359 10.94 17.87 -19.47
C TYR A 359 10.85 17.99 -21.00
N ASP A 360 11.04 19.18 -21.57
CA ASP A 360 10.98 19.44 -23.02
C ASP A 360 9.72 18.85 -23.71
N VAL A 361 8.56 19.21 -23.16
CA VAL A 361 7.23 18.89 -23.71
C VAL A 361 6.34 20.12 -23.83
N VAL A 362 6.95 21.29 -24.02
CA VAL A 362 6.28 22.54 -24.45
C VAL A 362 5.96 22.42 -25.95
N PRO A 363 4.84 22.98 -26.46
CA PRO A 363 4.53 23.01 -27.89
C PRO A 363 5.43 24.00 -28.66
N THR A 364 6.73 23.72 -28.71
CA THR A 364 7.69 24.44 -29.58
C THR A 364 7.55 23.93 -31.02
N PRO A 365 7.95 24.69 -32.06
CA PRO A 365 7.91 24.23 -33.45
C PRO A 365 8.56 22.84 -33.65
N LYS A 366 9.70 22.59 -33.00
CA LYS A 366 10.37 21.28 -33.00
C LYS A 366 9.50 20.16 -32.41
N ASN A 367 8.78 20.44 -31.33
CA ASN A 367 7.92 19.47 -30.65
C ASN A 367 6.61 19.27 -31.41
N LEU A 368 6.05 20.32 -32.00
CA LEU A 368 4.86 20.28 -32.84
C LEU A 368 5.13 19.52 -34.15
N HIS A 369 6.27 19.76 -34.80
CA HIS A 369 6.73 18.94 -35.93
C HIS A 369 6.78 17.46 -35.57
N GLN A 370 7.37 17.12 -34.42
CA GLN A 370 7.46 15.73 -33.98
C GLN A 370 6.09 15.09 -33.65
N TRP A 371 5.15 15.87 -33.11
CA TRP A 371 3.85 15.34 -32.67
C TRP A 371 2.78 15.33 -33.76
N LEU A 372 2.83 16.30 -34.67
CA LEU A 372 1.76 16.60 -35.64
C LEU A 372 2.27 16.70 -37.09
N GLY A 373 3.59 16.73 -37.32
CA GLY A 373 4.17 16.87 -38.66
C GLY A 373 4.20 18.31 -39.20
N GLU A 374 3.94 19.32 -38.35
CA GLU A 374 3.97 20.75 -38.73
C GLU A 374 5.38 21.21 -39.13
N ASP A 375 5.51 22.25 -39.96
CA ASP A 375 6.81 22.81 -40.34
C ASP A 375 7.60 23.25 -39.08
N PRO A 376 8.85 22.77 -38.88
CA PRO A 376 9.66 23.12 -37.71
C PRO A 376 10.14 24.58 -37.70
N SER A 377 9.89 25.34 -38.78
CA SER A 377 10.33 26.72 -38.92
C SER A 377 9.64 27.65 -37.92
N CYS A 378 10.44 28.33 -37.08
CA CYS A 378 9.91 29.33 -36.16
C CYS A 378 9.61 30.63 -36.91
N ALA A 379 8.33 31.02 -37.00
CA ALA A 379 7.90 32.26 -37.66
C ALA A 379 8.58 33.53 -37.09
N LEU A 380 8.97 33.53 -35.81
CA LEU A 380 9.68 34.64 -35.16
C LEU A 380 11.19 34.68 -35.49
N CYS A 381 11.78 33.53 -35.83
CA CYS A 381 13.20 33.46 -36.21
C CYS A 381 13.41 33.87 -37.67
N GLN A 382 12.37 33.82 -38.51
CA GLN A 382 12.42 34.32 -39.89
C GLN A 382 12.43 35.86 -39.96
N THR A 383 12.02 36.56 -38.90
CA THR A 383 12.01 38.04 -38.81
C THR A 383 13.27 38.66 -38.21
N LEU A 384 14.23 37.86 -37.71
CA LEU A 384 15.51 38.33 -37.15
C LEU A 384 16.65 38.15 -38.16
N GLN A 385 16.46 38.69 -39.36
CA GLN A 385 17.54 39.01 -40.28
C GLN A 385 17.55 40.52 -40.47
N HIS A 386 18.25 41.23 -39.58
CA HIS A 386 18.83 42.55 -39.83
C HIS A 386 20.06 42.75 -38.96
#